data_AF-A0A260AWU9-F1
#
_entry.id   AF-A0A260AWU9-F1
#
_cell.length_a   1.000
_cell.length_b   1.000
_cell.length_c   1.000
_cell.angle_alpha   90.00
_cell.angle_beta   90.00
_cell.angle_gamma   90.00
#
_symmetry.space_group_name_H-M   'P 1'
#
loop_
_entity.id
_entity.type
_entity.pdbx_description
1 polymer ?
#
loop_
_entity_poly.entity_id
_entity_poly.type
_entity_poly.pdbx_seq_one_letter_code
_entity_poly.pdbx_strand_id
1 'polypeptide(L)'
;MPAGPSDSARSTTEAWESGDHWNIGDRAVWVAQTGHRLIEFEVTIASPDNGTVLSGSLSGGNEREPFELPGRFGNVRHTGSEQRYCLPCARSLHELRTQTRRWTDLHWGGWSPRAHRKHALLQASIEWQRVIGGFRGTFTRAADVPDWLRQVTAGALIRSYSDSLRVARIEEPIDWPTMFTDHPGDLRIVVDKSLDTDGDLWSRITKAYNAIGDSGIAAHLTVDLEVTADGELVLNPYAVGSAELDTTTDDPEYYLQLDPRHAALIDHVTATLSTGPLQPAGFWPVTSQ
;
A
#
# COMPACT_ATOMS: atom_id res chain seq x y z
N MET A 1 -0.48 -11.21 29.35
CA MET A 1 0.18 -10.39 28.34
C MET A 1 1.69 -10.50 28.53
N PRO A 2 2.46 -11.05 27.58
CA PRO A 2 3.89 -10.84 27.57
C PRO A 2 4.23 -9.60 26.73
N ALA A 3 5.12 -8.78 27.27
CA ALA A 3 5.59 -7.53 26.72
C ALA A 3 6.22 -7.69 25.32
N GLY A 4 5.98 -6.72 24.44
CA GLY A 4 6.71 -6.57 23.19
C GLY A 4 8.20 -6.34 23.46
N PRO A 5 9.10 -6.76 22.55
CA PRO A 5 10.52 -6.54 22.75
C PRO A 5 10.81 -5.04 22.73
N SER A 6 11.30 -4.57 23.87
CA SER A 6 11.73 -3.21 24.13
C SER A 6 12.90 -2.78 23.23
N ASP A 7 12.85 -1.53 22.79
CA ASP A 7 13.99 -0.76 22.30
C ASP A 7 15.25 -1.05 23.12
N SER A 8 16.23 -1.63 22.45
CA SER A 8 17.60 -1.70 22.91
C SER A 8 18.45 -1.10 21.80
N ALA A 9 19.03 0.06 22.09
CA ALA A 9 19.97 0.77 21.23
C ALA A 9 21.00 -0.20 20.60
N ARG A 10 20.90 -0.40 19.29
CA ARG A 10 21.84 -1.18 18.48
C ARG A 10 22.64 -0.22 17.61
N SER A 11 23.74 0.34 18.15
CA SER A 11 24.79 0.85 17.27
C SER A 11 25.63 -0.33 16.78
N THR A 12 25.16 -0.98 15.72
CA THR A 12 25.97 -1.93 14.95
C THR A 12 25.65 -1.68 13.49
N THR A 13 26.37 -0.75 12.86
CA THR A 13 26.35 -0.58 11.40
C THR A 13 26.59 -1.95 10.79
N GLU A 14 25.66 -2.44 9.98
CA GLU A 14 25.72 -3.81 9.47
C GLU A 14 26.94 -3.96 8.56
N ALA A 15 27.51 -5.17 8.43
CA ALA A 15 28.81 -5.34 7.78
C ALA A 15 28.87 -4.79 6.34
N TRP A 16 27.75 -4.83 5.61
CA TRP A 16 27.58 -4.32 4.25
C TRP A 16 27.39 -2.81 4.16
N GLU A 17 27.15 -2.11 5.26
CA GLU A 17 27.04 -0.65 5.29
C GLU A 17 28.42 0.03 5.38
N SER A 18 29.45 -0.74 5.72
CA SER A 18 30.83 -0.26 5.71
C SER A 18 31.39 -0.21 4.29
N GLY A 19 31.99 0.92 3.90
CA GLY A 19 32.68 1.06 2.61
C GLY A 19 33.82 0.05 2.42
N ASP A 20 34.50 -0.32 3.51
CA ASP A 20 35.61 -1.28 3.51
C ASP A 20 35.15 -2.73 3.25
N HIS A 21 33.84 -2.98 3.26
CA HIS A 21 33.27 -4.28 2.93
C HIS A 21 33.28 -4.59 1.43
N TRP A 22 33.41 -3.55 0.60
CA TRP A 22 33.21 -3.64 -0.84
C TRP A 22 34.49 -3.29 -1.60
N ASN A 23 34.79 -4.08 -2.62
CA ASN A 23 35.82 -3.76 -3.60
C ASN A 23 35.21 -3.50 -4.97
N ILE A 24 35.84 -2.63 -5.74
CA ILE A 24 35.51 -2.45 -7.16
C ILE A 24 35.60 -3.83 -7.85
N GLY A 25 34.55 -4.18 -8.60
CA GLY A 25 34.44 -5.46 -9.30
C GLY A 25 33.79 -6.59 -8.50
N ASP A 26 33.47 -6.39 -7.21
CA ASP A 26 32.75 -7.38 -6.43
C ASP A 26 31.38 -7.68 -7.06
N ARG A 27 31.04 -8.98 -7.16
CA ARG A 27 29.73 -9.45 -7.58
C ARG A 27 28.78 -9.51 -6.40
N ALA A 28 27.62 -8.89 -6.56
CA ALA A 28 26.62 -8.80 -5.51
C ALA A 28 25.20 -8.90 -6.10
N VAL A 29 24.23 -9.06 -5.21
CA VAL A 29 22.82 -8.87 -5.50
C VAL A 29 22.35 -7.60 -4.78
N TRP A 30 21.70 -6.72 -5.53
CA TRP A 30 20.87 -5.68 -4.96
C TRP A 30 19.48 -6.26 -4.72
N VAL A 31 19.02 -6.16 -3.49
CA VAL A 31 17.77 -6.75 -3.03
C VAL A 31 16.71 -5.67 -2.93
N ALA A 32 15.61 -5.84 -3.67
CA ALA A 32 14.43 -5.01 -3.54
C ALA A 32 13.28 -5.85 -2.98
N GLN A 33 12.76 -5.47 -1.82
CA GLN A 33 11.55 -6.05 -1.29
C GLN A 33 10.34 -5.27 -1.83
N THR A 34 9.48 -5.94 -2.58
CA THR A 34 8.21 -5.39 -3.08
C THR A 34 7.07 -6.21 -2.46
N GLY A 35 6.61 -5.74 -1.31
CA GLY A 35 5.61 -6.44 -0.52
C GLY A 35 6.01 -7.88 -0.18
N HIS A 36 5.29 -8.84 -0.76
CA HIS A 36 5.51 -10.28 -0.60
C HIS A 36 6.68 -10.86 -1.42
N ARG A 37 7.37 -10.07 -2.24
CA ARG A 37 8.43 -10.56 -3.12
C ARG A 37 9.77 -9.97 -2.76
N LEU A 38 10.77 -10.84 -2.71
CA LEU A 38 12.17 -10.47 -2.77
C LEU A 38 12.60 -10.52 -4.23
N ILE A 39 12.98 -9.39 -4.79
CA ILE A 39 13.57 -9.30 -6.12
C ILE A 39 15.07 -9.11 -5.93
N GLU A 40 15.85 -9.95 -6.60
CA GLU A 40 17.31 -9.90 -6.55
C GLU A 40 17.82 -9.49 -7.94
N PHE A 41 18.52 -8.37 -8.01
CA PHE A 41 19.18 -7.88 -9.22
C PHE A 41 20.67 -8.15 -9.10
N GLU A 42 21.25 -8.88 -10.05
CA GLU A 42 22.70 -9.02 -10.10
C GLU A 42 23.34 -7.67 -10.41
N VAL A 43 24.34 -7.31 -9.61
CA VAL A 43 25.09 -6.07 -9.75
C VAL A 43 26.58 -6.32 -9.58
N THR A 44 27.40 -5.44 -10.14
CA THR A 44 28.85 -5.38 -9.90
C THR A 44 29.20 -4.05 -9.26
N ILE A 45 29.97 -4.04 -8.18
CA ILE A 45 30.36 -2.79 -7.51
C ILE A 45 31.28 -1.97 -8.44
N ALA A 46 30.87 -0.75 -8.77
CA ALA A 46 31.63 0.16 -9.61
C ALA A 46 32.47 1.14 -8.77
N SER A 47 31.89 1.66 -7.69
CA SER A 47 32.53 2.59 -6.78
C SER A 47 31.95 2.44 -5.36
N PRO A 48 32.73 1.87 -4.41
CA PRO A 48 32.33 1.76 -3.02
C PRO A 48 31.99 3.09 -2.33
N ASP A 49 32.74 4.15 -2.66
CA ASP A 49 32.71 5.43 -1.93
C ASP A 49 31.38 6.17 -2.03
N ASN A 50 30.67 5.96 -3.13
CA ASN A 50 29.40 6.60 -3.44
C ASN A 50 28.27 5.59 -3.71
N GLY A 51 28.49 4.28 -3.53
CA GLY A 51 27.44 3.28 -3.73
C GLY A 51 27.06 3.04 -5.20
N THR A 52 27.96 3.29 -6.15
CA THR A 52 27.69 3.07 -7.58
C THR A 52 27.87 1.60 -7.95
N VAL A 53 26.94 1.07 -8.73
CA VAL A 53 26.98 -0.31 -9.23
C VAL A 53 26.70 -0.35 -10.74
N LEU A 54 27.11 -1.45 -11.36
CA LEU A 54 26.80 -1.81 -12.75
C LEU A 54 25.71 -2.89 -12.75
N SER A 55 24.60 -2.67 -13.46
CA SER A 55 23.53 -3.67 -13.57
C SER A 55 23.98 -4.90 -14.39
N GLY A 56 23.65 -6.10 -13.91
CA GLY A 56 23.72 -7.33 -14.68
C GLY A 56 22.52 -7.44 -15.61
N SER A 57 22.66 -6.94 -16.85
CA SER A 57 21.73 -7.09 -17.98
C SER A 57 20.24 -7.22 -17.60
N LEU A 58 19.60 -6.08 -17.33
CA LEU A 58 18.16 -5.97 -17.43
C LEU A 58 17.80 -6.02 -18.92
N SER A 59 17.57 -7.22 -19.45
CA SER A 59 17.04 -7.47 -20.80
C SER A 59 18.00 -7.19 -21.97
N GLY A 60 18.90 -8.13 -22.27
CA GLY A 60 19.44 -8.33 -23.64
C GLY A 60 20.30 -7.23 -24.26
N GLY A 61 20.69 -6.20 -23.52
CA GLY A 61 21.64 -5.15 -23.94
C GLY A 61 23.05 -5.41 -23.40
N ASN A 62 24.06 -5.07 -24.21
CA ASN A 62 25.49 -5.25 -23.92
C ASN A 62 26.12 -4.12 -23.08
N GLU A 63 25.35 -3.11 -22.65
CA GLU A 63 25.88 -1.97 -21.91
C GLU A 63 25.41 -2.02 -20.46
N ARG A 64 26.38 -2.09 -19.54
CA ARG A 64 26.17 -2.00 -18.10
C ARG A 64 26.32 -0.54 -17.70
N GLU A 65 25.24 0.23 -17.72
CA GLU A 65 25.30 1.61 -17.26
C GLU A 65 25.54 1.65 -15.74
N PRO A 66 26.46 2.51 -15.26
CA PRO A 66 26.64 2.76 -13.84
C PRO A 66 25.46 3.56 -13.29
N PHE A 67 24.93 3.13 -12.15
CA PHE A 67 23.91 3.88 -11.42
C PHE A 67 24.20 3.85 -9.92
N GLU A 68 23.82 4.93 -9.24
CA GLU A 68 23.96 5.08 -7.79
C GLU A 68 22.76 4.45 -7.08
N LEU A 69 23.02 3.62 -6.07
CA LEU A 69 21.97 2.96 -5.31
C LEU A 69 21.42 3.87 -4.20
N PRO A 70 20.08 3.95 -4.05
CA PRO A 70 19.49 4.64 -2.91
C PRO A 70 19.87 3.92 -1.61
N GLY A 71 20.42 4.67 -0.65
CA GLY A 71 20.93 4.10 0.61
C GLY A 71 22.26 3.35 0.47
N ARG A 72 23.02 3.60 -0.60
CA ARG A 72 24.30 2.94 -0.92
C ARG A 72 24.15 1.41 -0.93
N PHE A 73 24.79 0.73 0.01
CA PHE A 73 24.87 -0.73 0.07
C PHE A 73 23.97 -1.36 1.14
N GLY A 74 23.07 -0.59 1.78
CA GLY A 74 22.15 -1.10 2.80
C GLY A 74 21.37 -2.34 2.34
N ASN A 75 21.05 -2.42 1.04
CA ASN A 75 20.32 -3.52 0.42
C ASN A 75 21.17 -4.39 -0.54
N VAL A 76 22.50 -4.33 -0.46
CA VAL A 76 23.40 -5.08 -1.34
C VAL A 76 24.12 -6.18 -0.58
N ARG A 77 24.23 -7.38 -1.15
CA ARG A 77 24.88 -8.54 -0.52
C ARG A 77 25.75 -9.27 -1.53
N HIS A 78 26.95 -9.71 -1.15
CA HIS A 78 27.79 -10.54 -2.05
C HIS A 78 27.04 -11.79 -2.48
N THR A 79 27.10 -12.10 -3.77
CA THR A 79 26.68 -13.41 -4.27
C THR A 79 27.78 -14.39 -3.93
N GLY A 80 27.47 -15.44 -3.15
CA GLY A 80 28.41 -16.49 -2.80
C GLY A 80 28.98 -17.13 -4.07
N SER A 81 30.12 -16.64 -4.53
CA SER A 81 30.93 -17.27 -5.56
C SER A 81 32.20 -17.80 -4.90
N GLU A 82 32.72 -18.90 -5.45
CA GLU A 82 33.67 -19.83 -4.84
C GLU A 82 35.00 -19.22 -4.34
N GLN A 83 35.27 -17.94 -4.65
CA GLN A 83 36.53 -17.29 -4.32
C GLN A 83 36.44 -16.30 -3.15
N ARG A 84 35.24 -15.87 -2.72
CA ARG A 84 35.04 -15.02 -1.53
C ARG A 84 33.65 -15.26 -0.92
N TYR A 85 33.51 -16.33 -0.15
CA TYR A 85 32.28 -16.55 0.61
C TYR A 85 32.17 -15.56 1.77
N CYS A 86 31.36 -14.51 1.60
CA CYS A 86 31.07 -13.55 2.66
C CYS A 86 29.95 -14.08 3.55
N LEU A 87 30.32 -14.71 4.67
CA LEU A 87 29.36 -15.31 5.62
C LEU A 87 28.31 -14.30 6.15
N PRO A 88 28.64 -13.03 6.49
CA PRO A 88 27.64 -12.03 6.86
C PRO A 88 26.60 -11.76 5.76
N CYS A 89 27.05 -11.58 4.51
CA CYS A 89 26.16 -11.35 3.38
C CYS A 89 25.28 -12.57 3.08
N ALA A 90 25.84 -13.78 3.12
CA ALA A 90 25.10 -15.02 2.92
C ALA A 90 24.04 -15.23 4.01
N ARG A 91 24.36 -14.94 5.28
CA ARG A 91 23.40 -15.02 6.39
C ARG A 91 22.28 -14.00 6.22
N SER A 92 22.60 -12.76 5.89
CA SER A 92 21.60 -11.72 5.69
C SER A 92 20.67 -12.03 4.51
N LEU A 93 21.20 -12.51 3.38
CA LEU A 93 20.36 -12.99 2.26
C LEU A 93 19.45 -14.14 2.68
N HIS A 94 19.96 -15.09 3.45
CA HIS A 94 19.15 -16.19 3.96
C HIS A 94 18.05 -15.71 4.92
N GLU A 95 18.37 -14.76 5.81
CA GLU A 95 17.41 -14.14 6.73
C GLU A 95 16.33 -13.37 5.96
N LEU A 96 16.70 -12.50 5.01
CA LEU A 96 15.76 -11.77 4.17
C LEU A 96 14.85 -12.72 3.39
N ARG A 97 15.41 -13.73 2.71
CA ARG A 97 14.62 -14.76 2.02
C ARG A 97 13.69 -15.51 2.96
N THR A 98 14.14 -15.83 4.17
CA THR A 98 13.33 -16.54 5.18
C THR A 98 12.23 -15.65 5.73
N GLN A 99 12.51 -14.37 5.98
CA GLN A 99 11.53 -13.38 6.43
C GLN A 99 10.49 -13.14 5.35
N THR A 100 10.89 -12.92 4.09
CA THR A 100 9.95 -12.77 2.97
C THR A 100 9.12 -14.04 2.79
N ARG A 101 9.70 -15.24 2.90
CA ARG A 101 8.93 -16.50 2.86
C ARG A 101 7.94 -16.60 3.99
N ARG A 102 8.34 -16.34 5.24
CA ARG A 102 7.41 -16.34 6.39
C ARG A 102 6.31 -15.31 6.23
N TRP A 103 6.65 -14.12 5.75
CA TRP A 103 5.68 -13.07 5.48
C TRP A 103 4.71 -13.51 4.37
N THR A 104 5.22 -14.11 3.30
CA THR A 104 4.43 -14.72 2.22
C THR A 104 3.55 -15.83 2.75
N ASP A 105 4.05 -16.74 3.57
CA ASP A 105 3.28 -17.86 4.11
C ASP A 105 2.19 -17.39 5.08
N LEU A 106 2.49 -16.40 5.93
CA LEU A 106 1.56 -15.83 6.91
C LEU A 106 0.47 -14.97 6.26
N HIS A 107 0.82 -14.18 5.24
CA HIS A 107 -0.11 -13.22 4.63
C HIS A 107 -0.66 -13.78 3.32
N TRP A 108 0.20 -14.14 2.36
CA TRP A 108 -0.19 -14.69 1.06
C TRP A 108 -0.67 -16.15 1.11
N GLY A 109 0.00 -17.01 1.89
CA GLY A 109 -0.34 -18.42 2.11
C GLY A 109 -1.51 -18.63 3.05
N GLY A 110 -1.88 -17.61 3.85
CA GLY A 110 -3.07 -17.61 4.69
C GLY A 110 -4.38 -17.52 3.90
N TRP A 111 -4.33 -17.09 2.63
CA TRP A 111 -5.51 -17.02 1.76
C TRP A 111 -5.74 -18.32 1.00
N SER A 112 -7.02 -18.71 0.89
CA SER A 112 -7.40 -19.95 0.22
C SER A 112 -7.03 -19.94 -1.28
N PRO A 113 -6.78 -21.10 -1.91
CA PRO A 113 -6.61 -21.18 -3.37
C PRO A 113 -7.78 -20.57 -4.16
N ARG A 114 -8.99 -20.58 -3.56
CA ARG A 114 -10.17 -19.93 -4.11
C ARG A 114 -10.01 -18.40 -4.13
N ALA A 115 -9.51 -17.80 -3.05
CA ALA A 115 -9.26 -16.37 -2.96
C ALA A 115 -8.23 -15.90 -3.99
N HIS A 116 -7.10 -16.61 -4.10
CA HIS A 116 -6.08 -16.34 -5.14
C HIS A 116 -6.67 -16.41 -6.55
N ARG A 117 -7.48 -17.43 -6.84
CA ARG A 117 -8.13 -17.57 -8.15
C ARG A 117 -9.10 -16.43 -8.43
N LYS A 118 -9.96 -16.08 -7.46
CA LYS A 118 -10.92 -14.97 -7.60
C LYS A 118 -10.18 -13.65 -7.84
N HIS A 119 -9.12 -13.35 -7.07
CA HIS A 119 -8.30 -12.16 -7.25
C HIS A 119 -7.67 -12.10 -8.65
N ALA A 120 -7.03 -13.19 -9.09
CA ALA A 120 -6.41 -13.26 -10.42
C ALA A 120 -7.44 -13.09 -11.56
N LEU A 121 -8.63 -13.69 -11.43
CA LEU A 121 -9.71 -13.54 -12.41
C LEU A 121 -10.23 -12.11 -12.45
N LEU A 122 -10.42 -11.45 -11.30
CA LEU A 122 -10.84 -10.06 -11.24
C LEU A 122 -9.79 -9.12 -11.84
N GLN A 123 -8.50 -9.30 -11.49
CA GLN A 123 -7.38 -8.53 -12.05
C GLN A 123 -7.31 -8.65 -13.58
N ALA A 124 -7.46 -9.87 -14.11
CA ALA A 124 -7.47 -10.12 -15.55
C ALA A 124 -8.73 -9.58 -16.25
N SER A 125 -9.80 -9.33 -15.50
CA SER A 125 -11.07 -8.80 -16.00
C SER A 125 -11.17 -7.28 -15.86
N ILE A 126 -10.04 -6.57 -15.69
CA ILE A 126 -9.98 -5.11 -15.70
C ILE A 126 -9.19 -4.65 -16.93
N GLU A 127 -9.78 -3.75 -17.71
CA GLU A 127 -9.12 -3.05 -18.80
C GLU A 127 -8.36 -1.85 -18.22
N TRP A 128 -7.04 -1.96 -18.15
CA TRP A 128 -6.17 -0.92 -17.62
C TRP A 128 -5.71 0.05 -18.70
N GLN A 129 -5.89 1.34 -18.45
CA GLN A 129 -5.37 2.45 -19.24
C GLN A 129 -4.28 3.19 -18.46
N ARG A 130 -3.15 3.46 -19.12
CA ARG A 130 -2.07 4.26 -18.54
C ARG A 130 -2.47 5.74 -18.56
N VAL A 131 -2.32 6.42 -17.43
CA VAL A 131 -2.55 7.86 -17.27
C VAL A 131 -1.34 8.52 -16.59
N ILE A 132 -1.30 9.84 -16.53
CA ILE A 132 -0.30 10.56 -15.73
C ILE A 132 -0.49 10.14 -14.26
N GLY A 133 0.59 9.70 -13.61
CA GLY A 133 0.56 9.23 -12.23
C GLY A 133 0.20 7.75 -12.02
N GLY A 134 -0.17 6.98 -13.06
CA GLY A 134 -0.39 5.54 -12.87
C GLY A 134 -1.30 4.87 -13.90
N PHE A 135 -2.17 3.98 -13.42
CA PHE A 135 -3.13 3.23 -14.22
C PHE A 135 -4.53 3.42 -13.68
N ARG A 136 -5.47 3.71 -14.58
CA ARG A 136 -6.91 3.72 -14.33
C ARG A 136 -7.57 2.56 -15.04
N GLY A 137 -8.60 1.97 -14.45
CA GLY A 137 -9.18 0.73 -14.93
C GLY A 137 -10.70 0.73 -14.95
N THR A 138 -11.25 -0.12 -15.81
CA THR A 138 -12.69 -0.44 -15.86
C THR A 138 -12.87 -1.95 -15.82
N PHE A 139 -13.79 -2.45 -14.99
CA PHE A 139 -14.16 -3.87 -15.05
C PHE A 139 -14.80 -4.18 -16.41
N THR A 140 -14.32 -5.24 -17.05
CA THR A 140 -14.94 -5.78 -18.27
C THR A 140 -16.33 -6.32 -17.98
N ARG A 141 -17.13 -6.53 -19.03
CA ARG A 141 -18.45 -7.18 -18.91
C ARG A 141 -18.37 -8.62 -18.38
N ALA A 142 -17.22 -9.28 -18.53
CA ALA A 142 -17.00 -10.64 -18.03
C ALA A 142 -16.55 -10.69 -16.56
N ALA A 143 -16.26 -9.55 -15.93
CA ALA A 143 -15.88 -9.48 -14.53
C ALA A 143 -17.03 -9.98 -13.64
N ASP A 144 -16.71 -10.89 -12.74
CA ASP A 144 -17.64 -11.44 -11.74
C ASP A 144 -17.83 -10.47 -10.57
N VAL A 145 -18.48 -9.35 -10.89
CA VAL A 145 -18.85 -8.23 -10.00
C VAL A 145 -20.27 -7.75 -10.33
N PRO A 146 -21.01 -7.14 -9.38
CA PRO A 146 -22.31 -6.55 -9.65
C PRO A 146 -22.26 -5.50 -10.77
N ASP A 147 -23.33 -5.45 -11.56
CA ASP A 147 -23.43 -4.54 -12.71
C ASP A 147 -23.35 -3.07 -12.31
N TRP A 148 -23.96 -2.71 -11.19
CA TRP A 148 -23.90 -1.35 -10.64
C TRP A 148 -22.46 -1.00 -10.25
N LEU A 149 -21.74 -1.91 -9.57
CA LEU A 149 -20.37 -1.68 -9.13
C LEU A 149 -19.47 -1.42 -10.33
N ARG A 150 -19.62 -2.24 -11.38
CA ARG A 150 -18.90 -2.04 -12.65
C ARG A 150 -19.19 -0.69 -13.28
N GLN A 151 -20.45 -0.23 -13.25
CA GLN A 151 -20.84 1.06 -13.84
C GLN A 151 -20.29 2.25 -13.06
N VAL A 152 -20.48 2.28 -11.73
CA VAL A 152 -20.06 3.40 -10.89
C VAL A 152 -18.54 3.52 -10.77
N THR A 153 -17.81 2.41 -10.96
CA THR A 153 -16.34 2.38 -10.90
C THR A 153 -15.67 2.45 -12.26
N ALA A 154 -16.42 2.66 -13.35
CA ALA A 154 -15.86 2.74 -14.69
C ALA A 154 -14.84 3.89 -14.80
N GLY A 155 -13.61 3.56 -15.16
CA GLY A 155 -12.47 4.50 -15.21
C GLY A 155 -11.93 4.93 -13.84
N ALA A 156 -12.58 4.54 -12.75
CA ALA A 156 -12.23 4.97 -11.39
C ALA A 156 -11.19 4.06 -10.71
N LEU A 157 -11.07 2.80 -11.16
CA LEU A 157 -10.20 1.82 -10.51
C LEU A 157 -8.73 2.24 -10.62
N ILE A 158 -8.04 2.36 -9.50
CA ILE A 158 -6.61 2.63 -9.41
C ILE A 158 -5.89 1.30 -9.17
N ARG A 159 -4.90 1.02 -10.00
CA ARG A 159 -4.09 -0.19 -9.86
C ARG A 159 -3.29 -0.11 -8.55
N SER A 160 -3.45 -1.12 -7.70
CA SER A 160 -2.74 -1.19 -6.42
C SER A 160 -1.72 -2.33 -6.41
N TYR A 161 -0.55 -2.06 -5.82
CA TYR A 161 0.47 -3.05 -5.50
C TYR A 161 0.47 -3.24 -3.98
N SER A 162 -0.60 -3.87 -3.49
CA SER A 162 -0.81 -4.11 -2.06
C SER A 162 -0.25 -5.46 -1.63
N ASP A 163 0.02 -5.53 -0.34
CA ASP A 163 0.34 -6.71 0.44
C ASP A 163 -0.86 -7.62 0.69
N SER A 164 -2.08 -7.13 0.41
CA SER A 164 -3.36 -7.86 0.44
C SER A 164 -3.79 -8.35 -0.96
N LEU A 165 -4.83 -9.19 -1.03
CA LEU A 165 -5.56 -9.49 -2.27
C LEU A 165 -6.44 -8.31 -2.73
N ARG A 166 -5.88 -7.10 -2.75
CA ARG A 166 -6.54 -5.91 -3.26
C ARG A 166 -6.67 -5.98 -4.77
N VAL A 167 -7.88 -5.75 -5.25
CA VAL A 167 -8.22 -5.69 -6.67
C VAL A 167 -7.93 -4.29 -7.20
N ALA A 168 -8.42 -3.26 -6.53
CA ALA A 168 -8.20 -1.87 -6.90
C ALA A 168 -8.46 -0.95 -5.70
N ARG A 169 -7.93 0.27 -5.77
CA ARG A 169 -8.36 1.39 -4.94
C ARG A 169 -9.28 2.30 -5.74
N ILE A 170 -10.22 2.96 -5.10
CA ILE A 170 -11.08 3.96 -5.72
C ILE A 170 -11.03 5.23 -4.88
N GLU A 171 -10.60 6.31 -5.52
CA GLU A 171 -10.49 7.66 -4.96
C GLU A 171 -11.39 8.63 -5.74
N GLU A 172 -12.36 8.14 -6.52
CA GLU A 172 -13.33 9.01 -7.19
C GLU A 172 -14.50 9.34 -6.23
N PRO A 173 -15.14 10.51 -6.36
CA PRO A 173 -16.22 10.97 -5.49
C PRO A 173 -17.53 10.20 -5.79
N ILE A 174 -17.56 8.93 -5.42
CA ILE A 174 -18.73 8.06 -5.51
C ILE A 174 -19.50 8.14 -4.19
N ASP A 175 -20.82 8.32 -4.28
CA ASP A 175 -21.74 8.29 -3.14
C ASP A 175 -21.94 6.84 -2.66
N TRP A 176 -20.90 6.28 -2.04
CA TRP A 176 -20.93 4.92 -1.52
C TRP A 176 -22.07 4.66 -0.54
N PRO A 177 -22.39 5.57 0.42
CA PRO A 177 -23.55 5.39 1.30
C PRO A 177 -24.86 5.11 0.56
N THR A 178 -25.18 5.90 -0.47
CA THR A 178 -26.38 5.68 -1.29
C THR A 178 -26.26 4.36 -2.06
N MET A 179 -25.12 4.07 -2.69
CA MET A 179 -24.92 2.82 -3.43
C MET A 179 -25.18 1.56 -2.57
N PHE A 180 -24.73 1.55 -1.32
CA PHE A 180 -24.96 0.43 -0.41
C PHE A 180 -26.40 0.34 0.11
N THR A 181 -27.08 1.48 0.20
CA THR A 181 -28.50 1.54 0.56
C THR A 181 -29.36 0.97 -0.57
N ASP A 182 -29.02 1.30 -1.82
CA ASP A 182 -29.76 0.87 -3.01
C ASP A 182 -29.47 -0.59 -3.43
N HIS A 183 -28.31 -1.12 -3.05
CA HIS A 183 -27.87 -2.48 -3.41
C HIS A 183 -27.50 -3.34 -2.18
N PRO A 184 -28.45 -3.58 -1.26
CA PRO A 184 -28.18 -4.31 -0.04
C PRO A 184 -27.82 -5.78 -0.34
N GLY A 185 -26.65 -6.22 0.12
CA GLY A 185 -26.21 -7.61 0.04
C GLY A 185 -25.42 -8.00 -1.22
N ASP A 186 -25.35 -7.12 -2.23
CA ASP A 186 -24.56 -7.37 -3.45
C ASP A 186 -23.05 -7.30 -3.19
N LEU A 187 -22.63 -6.47 -2.24
CA LEU A 187 -21.25 -6.30 -1.84
C LEU A 187 -21.17 -6.12 -0.33
N ARG A 188 -20.33 -6.92 0.33
CA ARG A 188 -20.11 -6.82 1.77
C ARG A 188 -19.08 -5.74 2.06
N ILE A 189 -19.39 -4.91 3.06
CA ILE A 189 -18.44 -3.96 3.62
C ILE A 189 -17.64 -4.71 4.67
N VAL A 190 -16.33 -4.72 4.51
CA VAL A 190 -15.39 -5.22 5.53
C VAL A 190 -14.66 -4.02 6.07
N VAL A 191 -15.01 -3.66 7.30
CA VAL A 191 -14.18 -2.78 8.08
C VAL A 191 -13.21 -3.66 8.87
N ASP A 192 -11.94 -3.28 8.92
CA ASP A 192 -10.93 -4.00 9.67
C ASP A 192 -11.42 -4.18 11.12
N LYS A 193 -11.57 -5.45 11.55
CA LYS A 193 -12.13 -5.81 12.86
C LYS A 193 -11.28 -5.31 14.03
N SER A 194 -10.00 -5.01 13.80
CA SER A 194 -9.16 -4.37 14.82
C SER A 194 -9.60 -2.92 15.10
N LEU A 195 -10.37 -2.32 14.19
CA LEU A 195 -10.81 -0.92 14.22
C LEU A 195 -12.30 -0.79 14.51
N ASP A 196 -13.09 -1.79 14.14
CA ASP A 196 -14.52 -1.85 14.41
C ASP A 196 -14.79 -2.56 15.74
N THR A 197 -14.32 -1.96 16.85
CA THR A 197 -14.44 -2.54 18.20
C THR A 197 -15.88 -2.76 18.65
N ASP A 198 -16.81 -1.95 18.12
CA ASP A 198 -18.20 -1.88 18.55
C ASP A 198 -19.19 -2.35 17.45
N GLY A 199 -18.72 -2.69 16.25
CA GLY A 199 -19.55 -3.14 15.12
C GLY A 199 -20.34 -2.04 14.39
N ASP A 200 -20.02 -0.76 14.61
CA ASP A 200 -20.77 0.41 14.12
C ASP A 200 -19.92 1.34 13.22
N LEU A 201 -18.70 0.94 12.83
CA LEU A 201 -17.78 1.84 12.12
C LEU A 201 -18.32 2.31 10.76
N TRP A 202 -19.05 1.45 10.03
CA TRP A 202 -19.70 1.87 8.78
C TRP A 202 -20.74 2.99 8.97
N SER A 203 -21.53 2.91 10.04
CA SER A 203 -22.51 3.94 10.41
C SER A 203 -21.82 5.26 10.73
N ARG A 204 -20.69 5.22 11.45
CA ARG A 204 -19.88 6.41 11.75
C ARG A 204 -19.27 7.03 10.49
N ILE A 205 -18.73 6.21 9.59
CA ILE A 205 -18.21 6.68 8.28
C ILE A 205 -19.33 7.35 7.48
N THR A 206 -20.52 6.74 7.42
CA THR A 206 -21.67 7.29 6.71
C THR A 206 -22.12 8.63 7.29
N LYS A 207 -22.18 8.73 8.63
CA LYS A 207 -22.51 10.00 9.31
C LYS A 207 -21.49 11.09 9.01
N ALA A 208 -20.19 10.77 9.03
CA ALA A 208 -19.13 11.72 8.72
C ALA A 208 -19.20 12.18 7.26
N TYR A 209 -19.37 11.25 6.32
CA TYR A 209 -19.55 11.56 4.90
C TYR A 209 -20.72 12.52 4.68
N ASN A 210 -21.89 12.22 5.27
CA ASN A 210 -23.08 13.06 5.16
C ASN A 210 -22.89 14.42 5.82
N ALA A 211 -22.27 14.49 7.00
CA ALA A 211 -21.99 15.76 7.69
C ALA A 211 -21.07 16.67 6.88
N ILE A 212 -20.08 16.11 6.16
CA ILE A 212 -19.24 16.87 5.22
C ILE A 212 -20.10 17.41 4.07
N GLY A 213 -20.94 16.56 3.47
CA GLY A 213 -21.86 16.97 2.41
C GLY A 213 -22.83 18.07 2.82
N ASP A 214 -23.44 17.93 4.00
CA ASP A 214 -24.40 18.88 4.58
C ASP A 214 -23.76 20.25 4.91
N SER A 215 -22.43 20.29 5.08
CA SER A 215 -21.67 21.53 5.27
C SER A 215 -21.44 22.32 3.96
N GLY A 216 -21.89 21.77 2.82
CA GLY A 216 -21.69 22.36 1.49
C GLY A 216 -20.32 22.04 0.88
N ILE A 217 -19.55 21.13 1.49
CA ILE A 217 -18.25 20.66 1.00
C ILE A 217 -18.44 19.32 0.27
N ALA A 218 -17.72 19.12 -0.84
CA ALA A 218 -17.73 17.84 -1.54
C ALA A 218 -17.14 16.72 -0.67
N ALA A 219 -18.00 15.84 -0.16
CA ALA A 219 -17.62 14.67 0.61
C ALA A 219 -16.94 13.61 -0.27
N HIS A 220 -15.94 12.95 0.29
CA HIS A 220 -15.13 11.95 -0.37
C HIS A 220 -14.96 10.72 0.50
N LEU A 221 -15.01 9.54 -0.11
CA LEU A 221 -14.76 8.28 0.58
C LEU A 221 -13.90 7.40 -0.32
N THR A 222 -12.64 7.23 0.10
CA THR A 222 -11.68 6.32 -0.52
C THR A 222 -11.97 4.91 -0.06
N VAL A 223 -12.04 3.98 -1.01
CA VAL A 223 -12.31 2.58 -0.73
C VAL A 223 -11.34 1.66 -1.46
N ASP A 224 -11.01 0.54 -0.82
CA ASP A 224 -10.29 -0.56 -1.44
C ASP A 224 -11.27 -1.69 -1.76
N LEU A 225 -11.22 -2.20 -3.00
CA LEU A 225 -11.88 -3.45 -3.37
C LEU A 225 -10.90 -4.58 -3.10
N GLU A 226 -11.26 -5.53 -2.23
CA GLU A 226 -10.38 -6.61 -1.79
C GLU A 226 -11.05 -7.97 -1.85
N VAL A 227 -10.27 -9.03 -2.05
CA VAL A 227 -10.74 -10.42 -1.92
C VAL A 227 -10.37 -10.93 -0.53
N THR A 228 -11.36 -11.41 0.22
CA THR A 228 -11.14 -11.97 1.57
C THR A 228 -10.48 -13.34 1.51
N ALA A 229 -10.06 -13.87 2.66
CA ALA A 229 -9.47 -15.20 2.76
C ALA A 229 -10.35 -16.33 2.21
N ASP A 230 -11.66 -16.17 2.33
CA ASP A 230 -12.67 -17.13 1.85
C ASP A 230 -13.02 -16.93 0.36
N GLY A 231 -12.45 -15.90 -0.28
CA GLY A 231 -12.63 -15.60 -1.69
C GLY A 231 -13.87 -14.78 -2.02
N GLU A 232 -14.38 -14.00 -1.07
CA GLU A 232 -15.44 -13.02 -1.31
C GLU A 232 -14.83 -11.69 -1.75
N LEU A 233 -15.46 -11.01 -2.71
CA LEU A 233 -15.14 -9.62 -3.01
C LEU A 233 -15.83 -8.73 -1.97
N VAL A 234 -15.07 -7.83 -1.37
CA VAL A 234 -15.54 -6.90 -0.36
C VAL A 234 -15.06 -5.49 -0.66
N LEU A 235 -15.75 -4.52 -0.06
CA LEU A 235 -15.32 -3.13 -0.03
C LEU A 235 -14.79 -2.81 1.36
N ASN A 236 -13.59 -2.26 1.41
CA ASN A 236 -12.92 -1.84 2.63
C ASN A 236 -12.79 -0.31 2.61
N PRO A 237 -13.52 0.42 3.46
CA PRO A 237 -13.34 1.86 3.61
C PRO A 237 -11.90 2.17 4.04
N TYR A 238 -11.20 2.96 3.25
CA TYR A 238 -9.82 3.37 3.56
C TYR A 238 -9.79 4.73 4.24
N ALA A 239 -10.61 5.67 3.78
CA ALA A 239 -10.75 6.97 4.45
C ALA A 239 -11.98 7.77 4.00
N VAL A 240 -12.47 8.63 4.88
CA VAL A 240 -13.53 9.61 4.60
C VAL A 240 -12.99 11.03 4.78
N GLY A 241 -13.36 11.96 3.90
CA GLY A 241 -12.81 13.31 3.89
C GLY A 241 -13.48 14.27 2.90
N SER A 242 -12.76 15.33 2.52
CA SER A 242 -13.17 16.27 1.48
C SER A 242 -12.02 16.54 0.49
N ALA A 243 -12.38 16.79 -0.77
CA ALA A 243 -11.40 17.05 -1.84
C ALA A 243 -10.98 18.54 -1.95
N GLU A 244 -11.62 19.45 -1.21
CA GLU A 244 -11.45 20.90 -1.36
C GLU A 244 -10.51 21.56 -0.33
N LEU A 245 -9.86 20.79 0.54
CA LEU A 245 -8.83 21.32 1.43
C LEU A 245 -7.47 21.39 0.69
N ASP A 246 -7.34 22.48 -0.07
CA ASP A 246 -6.12 23.11 -0.59
C ASP A 246 -5.33 22.44 -1.74
N THR A 247 -5.44 23.04 -2.93
CA THR A 247 -4.60 22.76 -4.13
C THR A 247 -3.55 23.86 -4.37
N THR A 248 -3.30 24.75 -3.40
CA THR A 248 -2.41 25.92 -3.56
C THR A 248 -1.05 25.78 -2.90
N THR A 249 -0.81 24.69 -2.16
CA THR A 249 0.51 24.31 -1.69
C THR A 249 1.05 23.19 -2.58
N ASP A 250 2.33 23.26 -2.97
CA ASP A 250 3.07 22.18 -3.67
C ASP A 250 3.22 20.90 -2.80
N ASP A 251 2.37 20.75 -1.78
CA ASP A 251 2.34 19.69 -0.80
C ASP A 251 0.96 19.00 -0.89
N PRO A 252 0.84 17.85 -1.58
CA PRO A 252 -0.44 17.22 -1.91
C PRO A 252 -1.16 16.58 -0.70
N GLU A 253 -0.87 16.97 0.53
CA GLU A 253 -1.25 16.23 1.75
C GLU A 253 -2.39 16.85 2.58
N TYR A 254 -3.04 17.93 2.14
CA TYR A 254 -4.11 18.55 2.93
C TYR A 254 -5.50 17.92 2.75
N TYR A 255 -5.59 16.60 2.69
CA TYR A 255 -6.86 15.91 2.87
C TYR A 255 -7.21 15.90 4.36
N LEU A 256 -8.43 16.31 4.75
CA LEU A 256 -8.99 15.81 6.02
C LEU A 256 -9.32 14.33 5.80
N GLN A 257 -8.29 13.50 5.81
CA GLN A 257 -8.40 12.06 5.63
C GLN A 257 -8.61 11.45 7.00
N LEU A 258 -9.87 11.19 7.35
CA LEU A 258 -10.17 10.47 8.57
C LEU A 258 -9.93 9.00 8.30
N ASP A 259 -8.78 8.53 8.76
CA ASP A 259 -8.50 7.10 8.86
C ASP A 259 -9.56 6.46 9.77
N PRO A 260 -10.34 5.48 9.28
CA PRO A 260 -11.30 4.73 10.08
C PRO A 260 -10.70 4.12 11.36
N ARG A 261 -9.37 3.99 11.43
CA ARG A 261 -8.61 3.65 12.64
C ARG A 261 -8.82 4.61 13.80
N HIS A 262 -9.24 5.84 13.54
CA HIS A 262 -9.44 6.89 14.53
C HIS A 262 -10.93 7.19 14.74
N ALA A 263 -11.72 6.20 15.17
CA ALA A 263 -13.17 6.35 15.39
C ALA A 263 -13.54 7.57 16.27
N ALA A 264 -12.73 7.87 17.29
CA ALA A 264 -12.92 9.06 18.14
C ALA A 264 -12.74 10.39 17.38
N LEU A 265 -11.82 10.43 16.40
CA LEU A 265 -11.62 11.59 15.54
C LEU A 265 -12.80 11.75 14.57
N ILE A 266 -13.33 10.65 14.04
CA ILE A 266 -14.54 10.63 13.21
C ILE A 266 -15.73 11.21 13.98
N ASP A 267 -15.96 10.76 15.20
CA ASP A 267 -17.03 11.25 16.06
C ASP A 267 -16.85 12.75 16.39
N HIS A 268 -15.62 13.18 16.68
CA HIS A 268 -15.30 14.57 16.97
C HIS A 268 -15.53 15.50 15.78
N VAL A 269 -15.06 15.15 14.59
CA VAL A 269 -15.26 15.94 13.37
C VAL A 269 -16.75 16.00 13.03
N THR A 270 -17.45 14.86 13.10
CA THR A 270 -18.90 14.81 12.83
C THR A 270 -19.68 15.73 13.78
N ALA A 271 -19.38 15.72 15.08
CA ALA A 271 -20.01 16.59 16.05
C ALA A 271 -19.74 18.07 15.76
N THR A 272 -18.49 18.41 15.42
CA THR A 272 -18.09 19.78 15.06
C THR A 272 -18.87 20.29 13.85
N LEU A 273 -18.91 19.51 12.76
CA LEU A 273 -19.64 19.86 11.53
C LEU A 273 -21.16 19.99 11.75
N SER A 274 -21.72 19.18 12.65
CA SER A 274 -23.15 19.19 12.97
C SER A 274 -23.61 20.41 13.78
N THR A 275 -22.69 21.21 14.34
CA THR A 275 -23.01 22.36 15.21
C THR A 275 -22.96 23.73 14.53
N GLY A 276 -22.57 23.80 13.25
CA GLY A 276 -22.56 25.04 12.46
C GLY A 276 -21.51 25.03 11.35
N PRO A 277 -21.57 25.99 10.40
CA PRO A 277 -20.62 26.05 9.29
C PRO A 277 -19.20 26.24 9.81
N LEU A 278 -18.26 25.47 9.25
CA LEU A 278 -16.82 25.62 9.50
C LEU A 278 -16.42 27.08 9.24
N GLN A 279 -15.91 27.77 10.26
CA GLN A 279 -15.19 29.02 10.00
C GLN A 279 -13.90 28.68 9.26
N PRO A 280 -13.56 29.38 8.16
CA PRO A 280 -12.33 29.15 7.42
C PRO A 280 -11.17 29.76 8.20
N ALA A 281 -10.62 29.02 9.18
CA ALA A 281 -9.25 29.11 9.68
C ALA A 281 -9.12 28.31 10.97
N GLY A 282 -8.25 27.29 10.97
CA GLY A 282 -7.80 26.66 12.20
C GLY A 282 -7.23 25.27 11.97
N PHE A 283 -5.91 25.18 11.92
CA PHE A 283 -5.15 23.93 12.01
C PHE A 283 -5.70 23.03 13.12
N TRP A 284 -6.05 21.79 12.78
CA TRP A 284 -6.24 20.72 13.75
C TRP A 284 -4.96 19.88 13.75
N PRO A 285 -4.08 20.00 14.76
CA PRO A 285 -2.94 19.11 14.86
C PRO A 285 -3.44 17.70 15.13
N VAL A 286 -3.09 16.77 14.23
CA VAL A 286 -3.14 15.34 14.51
C VAL A 286 -2.13 15.09 15.62
N THR A 287 -2.55 15.12 16.88
CA THR A 287 -1.69 14.68 17.98
C THR A 287 -1.70 13.17 18.01
N SER A 288 -0.64 12.57 17.49
CA SER A 288 -0.28 11.18 17.79
C SER A 288 -0.12 11.02 19.30
N GLN A 289 -0.98 10.22 19.93
CA GLN A 289 -0.69 9.56 21.20
C GLN A 289 -0.89 8.06 21.03
#